data_AF-A0A0H4X8D1-F1
#
_entry.id   AF-A0A0H4X8D1-F1
#
_cell.length_a   1.000
_cell.length_b   1.000
_cell.length_c   1.000
_cell.angle_alpha   90.00
_cell.angle_beta   90.00
_cell.angle_gamma   90.00
#
_symmetry.space_group_name_H-M   'P 1'
#
loop_
_entity.id
_entity.type
_entity.pdbx_description
1 polymer ?
#
loop_
_entity_poly.entity_id
_entity_poly.type
_entity_poly.pdbx_seq_one_letter_code
_entity_poly.pdbx_strand_id
1 'polypeptide(L)'
;MHWVAQRFPEFAPSDICVFEHRRPVSANAPLRMDDELTVKIHGAGTFGVRVIHLDDQSFTLGTLHGHPEAGRITFGAYRNLRGDVIFHIRSRARSGSTFHYLGFVTAGDAMQTNTWTEFVLRAALTAGDGVVGAIHAQTTELKDEPSGGDTAHGPTFLAQGD
;
A
#
# COMPACT_ATOMS: atom_id res chain seq x y z
N MET A 1 -13.42 -3.49 -2.12
CA MET A 1 -12.13 -3.65 -1.41
C MET A 1 -12.16 -4.46 -0.11
N HIS A 2 -13.33 -4.71 0.50
CA HIS A 2 -13.47 -5.45 1.76
C HIS A 2 -12.67 -6.77 1.84
N TRP A 3 -12.74 -7.59 0.80
CA TRP A 3 -12.02 -8.88 0.75
C TRP A 3 -10.50 -8.73 0.80
N VAL A 4 -9.95 -7.71 0.12
CA VAL A 4 -8.50 -7.43 0.17
C VAL A 4 -8.09 -6.97 1.57
N ALA A 5 -8.90 -6.12 2.21
CA ALA A 5 -8.69 -5.70 3.58
C ALA A 5 -8.77 -6.87 4.59
N GLN A 6 -9.55 -7.92 4.29
CA GLN A 6 -9.64 -9.12 5.12
C GLN A 6 -8.37 -9.98 5.09
N ARG A 7 -7.69 -9.99 3.96
CA ARG A 7 -6.57 -10.91 3.68
C ARG A 7 -5.27 -10.16 3.40
N PHE A 8 -5.21 -8.89 3.78
CA PHE A 8 -4.14 -7.96 3.39
C PHE A 8 -2.72 -8.53 3.59
N PRO A 9 -2.38 -9.14 4.75
CA PRO A 9 -1.05 -9.72 4.96
C PRO A 9 -0.65 -10.82 3.97
N GLU A 10 -1.61 -11.56 3.42
CA GLU A 10 -1.36 -12.72 2.55
C GLU A 10 -0.83 -12.31 1.17
N PHE A 11 -1.19 -11.10 0.73
CA PHE A 11 -0.79 -10.60 -0.59
C PHE A 11 0.60 -9.96 -0.56
N ALA A 12 1.12 -9.58 0.60
CA ALA A 12 2.50 -9.10 0.69
C ALA A 12 3.49 -10.25 0.46
N PRO A 13 4.57 -10.05 -0.32
CA PRO A 13 5.63 -11.05 -0.46
C PRO A 13 6.38 -11.24 0.86
N SER A 14 6.12 -12.35 1.54
CA SER A 14 6.69 -12.68 2.86
C SER A 14 8.22 -12.71 2.90
N ASP A 15 8.88 -12.96 1.77
CA ASP A 15 10.35 -12.93 1.69
C ASP A 15 10.92 -11.50 1.71
N ILE A 16 10.07 -10.50 1.50
CA ILE A 16 10.42 -9.07 1.50
C ILE A 16 9.83 -8.39 2.72
N CYS A 17 8.53 -8.56 2.97
CA CYS A 17 7.85 -7.96 4.10
C CYS A 17 6.67 -8.79 4.63
N VAL A 18 6.44 -8.71 5.94
CA VAL A 18 5.33 -9.37 6.64
C VAL A 18 4.54 -8.33 7.43
N PHE A 19 3.21 -8.33 7.26
CA PHE A 19 2.30 -7.46 7.98
C PHE A 19 1.54 -8.22 9.07
N GLU A 20 1.44 -7.64 10.26
CA GLU A 20 0.71 -8.23 11.39
C GLU A 20 -0.05 -7.13 12.14
N HIS A 21 -1.24 -7.43 12.67
CA HIS A 21 -1.93 -6.48 13.54
C HIS A 21 -1.13 -6.29 14.84
N ARG A 22 -0.97 -5.04 15.29
CA ARG A 22 -0.30 -4.73 16.56
C ARG A 22 -1.06 -5.23 17.79
N ARG A 23 -2.38 -5.39 17.65
CA ARG A 23 -3.25 -5.89 18.70
C ARG A 23 -3.81 -7.26 18.27
N PRO A 24 -4.11 -8.16 19.21
CA PRO A 24 -4.80 -9.40 18.90
C PRO A 24 -6.14 -9.12 18.20
N VAL A 25 -6.35 -9.77 17.06
CA VAL A 25 -7.62 -9.76 16.31
C VAL A 25 -8.01 -11.20 16.00
N SER A 26 -9.29 -11.44 15.70
CA SER A 26 -9.71 -12.75 15.21
C SER A 26 -9.01 -13.08 13.89
N ALA A 27 -8.79 -14.37 13.62
CA ALA A 27 -8.33 -14.81 12.31
C ALA A 27 -9.24 -14.24 11.21
N ASN A 28 -8.64 -13.70 10.15
CA ASN A 28 -9.34 -13.06 9.02
C ASN A 28 -10.22 -11.87 9.42
N ALA A 29 -9.89 -11.14 10.50
CA ALA A 29 -10.51 -9.84 10.76
C ALA A 29 -10.11 -8.85 9.65
N PRO A 30 -11.06 -8.15 9.01
CA PRO A 30 -10.71 -7.10 8.06
C PRO A 30 -10.05 -5.92 8.74
N LEU A 31 -9.14 -5.26 8.02
CA LEU A 31 -8.62 -3.96 8.40
C LEU A 31 -9.78 -2.99 8.67
N ARG A 32 -9.69 -2.29 9.80
CA ARG A 32 -10.61 -1.22 10.20
C ARG A 32 -9.87 0.11 10.24
N MET A 33 -10.64 1.19 10.15
CA MET A 33 -10.11 2.53 10.39
C MET A 33 -9.36 2.57 11.73
N ASP A 34 -8.20 3.23 11.74
CA ASP A 34 -7.26 3.34 12.86
C ASP A 34 -6.58 2.04 13.33
N ASP A 35 -6.78 0.91 12.64
CA ASP A 35 -5.98 -0.28 12.91
C ASP A 35 -4.50 0.01 12.66
N GLU A 36 -3.66 -0.38 13.62
CA GLU A 36 -2.22 -0.33 13.46
C GLU A 36 -1.65 -1.72 13.15
N LEU A 37 -0.75 -1.76 12.18
CA LEU A 37 0.00 -2.94 11.80
C LEU A 37 1.49 -2.73 12.06
N THR A 38 2.17 -3.82 12.38
CA THR A 38 3.62 -3.93 12.18
C THR A 38 3.88 -4.37 10.75
N VAL A 39 4.89 -3.76 10.12
CA VAL A 39 5.51 -4.27 8.90
C VAL A 39 6.95 -4.63 9.23
N LYS A 40 7.28 -5.92 9.14
CA LYS A 40 8.65 -6.41 9.22
C LYS A 40 9.23 -6.40 7.81
N ILE A 41 10.19 -5.54 7.54
CA ILE A 41 10.88 -5.42 6.25
C ILE A 41 12.23 -6.13 6.37
N HIS A 42 12.43 -7.17 5.56
CA HIS A 42 13.65 -7.97 5.57
C HIS A 42 14.88 -7.09 5.26
N GLY A 43 15.87 -7.12 6.15
CA GLY A 43 17.09 -6.31 6.04
C GLY A 43 16.99 -4.86 6.54
N ALA A 44 15.80 -4.35 6.86
CA ALA A 44 15.63 -2.97 7.33
C ALA A 44 15.12 -2.87 8.79
N GLY A 45 14.20 -3.74 9.21
CA GLY A 45 13.68 -3.74 10.57
C GLY A 45 12.17 -3.92 10.66
N THR A 46 11.58 -3.56 11.80
CA THR A 46 10.14 -3.61 12.05
C THR A 46 9.60 -2.23 12.32
N PHE A 47 8.59 -1.83 11.55
CA PHE A 47 8.02 -0.48 11.59
C PHE A 47 6.51 -0.51 11.73
N GLY A 48 5.91 0.62 12.07
CA GLY A 48 4.47 0.74 12.24
C GLY A 48 3.79 1.44 11.05
N VAL A 49 2.59 0.99 10.71
CA VAL A 49 1.67 1.68 9.81
C VAL A 49 0.26 1.70 10.43
N ARG A 50 -0.59 2.63 10.00
CA ARG A 50 -1.98 2.75 10.45
C ARG A 50 -2.91 2.88 9.26
N VAL A 51 -4.10 2.29 9.34
CA VAL A 51 -5.20 2.56 8.40
C VAL A 51 -5.72 3.97 8.64
N ILE A 52 -5.49 4.88 7.68
CA ILE A 52 -5.89 6.30 7.77
C ILE A 52 -7.08 6.66 6.85
N HIS A 53 -7.48 5.72 5.99
CA HIS A 53 -8.64 5.83 5.14
C HIS A 53 -9.20 4.44 4.86
N LEU A 54 -10.53 4.32 4.82
CA LEU A 54 -11.24 3.10 4.46
C LEU A 54 -12.62 3.46 3.90
N ASP A 55 -12.90 2.99 2.69
CA ASP A 55 -14.22 3.01 2.07
C ASP A 55 -14.47 1.71 1.30
N ASP A 56 -15.57 1.65 0.54
CA ASP A 56 -15.96 0.45 -0.21
C ASP A 56 -14.95 0.07 -1.30
N GLN A 57 -14.25 1.06 -1.86
CA GLN A 57 -13.40 0.94 -3.06
C GLN A 57 -11.91 1.08 -2.75
N SER A 58 -11.51 1.42 -1.53
CA SER A 58 -10.12 1.68 -1.16
C SER A 58 -9.84 1.65 0.34
N PHE A 59 -8.57 1.45 0.68
CA PHE A 59 -8.03 1.76 2.00
C PHE A 59 -6.62 2.34 1.86
N THR A 60 -6.19 3.11 2.87
CA THR A 60 -4.87 3.74 2.88
C THR A 60 -4.13 3.43 4.17
N LEU A 61 -2.86 3.04 4.03
CA LEU A 61 -1.93 2.92 5.13
C LEU A 61 -1.05 4.17 5.20
N GLY A 62 -0.92 4.76 6.39
CA GLY A 62 0.03 5.82 6.70
C GLY A 62 1.16 5.28 7.59
N THR A 63 2.39 5.69 7.31
CA THR A 63 3.56 5.31 8.12
C THR A 63 3.53 5.95 9.51
N LEU A 64 3.82 5.18 10.55
CA LEU A 64 3.96 5.69 11.92
C LEU A 64 5.39 6.21 12.18
N HIS A 65 5.55 6.97 13.26
CA HIS A 65 6.86 7.49 13.68
C HIS A 65 7.91 6.37 13.81
N GLY A 66 9.13 6.63 13.33
CA GLY A 66 10.24 5.67 13.30
C GLY A 66 10.30 4.83 12.02
N HIS A 67 9.32 4.93 11.12
CA HIS A 67 9.38 4.31 9.81
C HIS A 67 10.44 5.01 8.92
N PRO A 68 11.22 4.26 8.11
CA PRO A 68 12.27 4.83 7.24
C PRO A 68 11.70 5.75 6.16
N GLU A 69 10.45 5.49 5.77
CA GLU A 69 9.63 6.33 4.90
C GLU A 69 8.61 7.12 5.73
N ALA A 70 8.40 8.38 5.38
CA ALA A 70 7.24 9.17 5.81
C ALA A 70 6.29 9.28 4.61
N GLY A 71 5.21 8.50 4.64
CA GLY A 71 4.36 8.35 3.48
C GLY A 71 3.02 7.71 3.74
N ARG A 72 2.29 7.56 2.65
CA ARG A 72 0.98 6.94 2.57
C ARG A 72 0.93 6.04 1.34
N ILE A 73 0.16 4.97 1.42
CA ILE A 73 -0.10 4.10 0.29
C ILE A 73 -1.56 3.71 0.26
N THR A 74 -2.20 3.89 -0.88
CA THR A 74 -3.61 3.54 -1.08
C THR A 74 -3.70 2.33 -1.98
N PHE A 75 -4.55 1.40 -1.59
CA PHE A 75 -4.96 0.26 -2.38
C PHE A 75 -6.41 0.50 -2.75
N GLY A 76 -6.73 0.41 -4.03
CA GLY A 76 -8.09 0.60 -4.51
C GLY A 76 -8.43 -0.38 -5.61
N ALA A 77 -9.71 -0.70 -5.71
CA ALA A 77 -10.27 -1.47 -6.80
C ALA A 77 -11.59 -0.86 -7.21
N TYR A 78 -11.85 -0.75 -8.51
CA TYR A 78 -13.09 -0.20 -9.08
C TYR A 78 -13.27 -0.76 -10.51
N ARG A 79 -14.47 -0.68 -11.11
CA ARG A 79 -14.63 -1.10 -12.51
C ARG A 79 -14.43 0.04 -13.49
N ASN A 80 -13.87 -0.30 -14.65
CA ASN A 80 -13.86 0.59 -15.81
C ASN A 80 -15.18 0.50 -16.59
N LEU A 81 -15.32 1.32 -17.64
CA LEU A 81 -16.52 1.35 -18.50
C LEU A 81 -16.80 0.03 -19.26
N ARG A 82 -15.81 -0.86 -19.36
CA ARG A 82 -15.97 -2.19 -19.97
C ARG A 82 -16.38 -3.26 -18.95
N GLY A 83 -16.48 -2.89 -17.68
CA GLY A 83 -16.76 -3.80 -16.58
C GLY A 83 -15.53 -4.54 -16.04
N ASP A 84 -14.31 -4.26 -16.54
CA ASP A 84 -13.09 -4.87 -16.01
C ASP A 84 -12.78 -4.30 -14.63
N VAL A 85 -12.27 -5.13 -13.71
CA VAL A 85 -11.76 -4.66 -12.41
C VAL A 85 -10.39 -4.03 -12.60
N ILE A 86 -10.26 -2.76 -12.25
CA ILE A 86 -8.99 -2.05 -12.14
C ILE A 86 -8.53 -2.14 -10.70
N PHE A 87 -7.41 -2.82 -10.47
CA PHE A 87 -6.72 -2.80 -9.18
C PHE A 87 -5.55 -1.81 -9.24
N HIS A 88 -5.52 -0.84 -8.33
CA HIS A 88 -4.59 0.27 -8.36
C HIS A 88 -3.96 0.47 -6.98
N ILE A 89 -2.63 0.54 -6.96
CA ILE A 89 -1.85 0.91 -5.79
C ILE A 89 -1.14 2.24 -6.09
N ARG A 90 -1.27 3.23 -5.21
CA ARG A 90 -0.51 4.48 -5.31
C ARG A 90 0.13 4.81 -3.98
N SER A 91 1.47 4.84 -3.94
CA SER A 91 2.23 5.35 -2.81
C SER A 91 2.63 6.81 -3.03
N ARG A 92 2.77 7.55 -1.92
CA ARG A 92 3.47 8.83 -1.84
C ARG A 92 4.32 8.80 -0.59
N ALA A 93 5.62 8.94 -0.76
CA ALA A 93 6.55 8.88 0.34
C ALA A 93 7.68 9.91 0.14
N ARG A 94 8.22 10.36 1.27
CA ARG A 94 9.52 11.00 1.36
C ARG A 94 10.37 10.24 2.37
N SER A 95 11.66 10.51 2.39
CA SER A 95 12.50 9.97 3.47
C SER A 95 11.99 10.43 4.84
N GLY A 96 11.81 9.47 5.75
CA GLY A 96 11.32 9.72 7.11
C GLY A 96 12.39 10.32 8.03
N SER A 97 13.66 10.24 7.64
CA SER A 97 14.78 10.86 8.36
C SER A 97 16.02 10.95 7.46
N THR A 98 16.91 11.91 7.71
CA THR A 98 18.17 12.06 6.98
C THR A 98 19.05 10.81 7.01
N PHE A 99 18.96 9.99 8.08
CA PHE A 99 19.71 8.73 8.21
C PHE A 99 19.27 7.65 7.21
N HIS A 100 17.97 7.60 6.89
CA HIS A 100 17.39 6.62 5.97
C HIS A 100 17.37 7.09 4.51
N TYR A 101 17.78 8.34 4.25
CA TYR A 101 17.72 8.99 2.94
C TYR A 101 18.48 8.20 1.86
N LEU A 102 19.71 7.74 2.16
CA LEU A 102 20.53 7.06 1.16
C LEU A 102 19.97 5.69 0.74
N GLY A 103 19.40 4.92 1.68
CA GLY A 103 18.77 3.64 1.37
C GLY A 103 17.43 3.80 0.65
N PHE A 104 16.65 4.82 1.04
CA PHE A 104 15.40 5.19 0.37
C PHE A 104 15.66 5.54 -1.10
N VAL A 105 16.66 6.38 -1.39
CA VAL A 105 16.97 6.85 -2.75
C VAL A 105 17.62 5.77 -3.63
N THR A 106 18.43 4.86 -3.08
CA THR A 106 19.21 3.92 -3.90
C THR A 106 18.54 2.57 -4.14
N ALA A 107 17.65 2.11 -3.24
CA ALA A 107 17.04 0.78 -3.33
C ALA A 107 15.52 0.76 -3.04
N GLY A 108 14.96 1.84 -2.48
CA GLY A 108 13.55 1.90 -2.08
C GLY A 108 12.60 1.69 -3.25
N ASP A 109 12.82 2.40 -4.36
CA ASP A 109 11.90 2.38 -5.52
C ASP A 109 11.77 0.99 -6.17
N ALA A 110 12.88 0.29 -6.38
CA ALA A 110 12.87 -1.05 -6.96
C ALA A 110 12.23 -2.07 -6.03
N MET A 111 12.54 -1.99 -4.72
CA MET A 111 11.95 -2.86 -3.70
C MET A 111 10.44 -2.63 -3.56
N GLN A 112 9.99 -1.37 -3.54
CA GLN A 112 8.57 -1.03 -3.51
C GLN A 112 7.86 -1.52 -4.77
N THR A 113 8.43 -1.25 -5.96
CA THR A 113 7.83 -1.70 -7.23
C THR A 113 7.66 -3.21 -7.25
N ASN A 114 8.67 -3.97 -6.85
CA ASN A 114 8.60 -5.43 -6.80
C ASN A 114 7.57 -5.92 -5.75
N THR A 115 7.58 -5.33 -4.56
CA THR A 115 6.64 -5.66 -3.47
C THR A 115 5.20 -5.50 -3.92
N TRP A 116 4.87 -4.35 -4.52
CA TRP A 116 3.51 -4.03 -4.91
C TRP A 116 3.09 -4.74 -6.20
N THR A 117 4.02 -5.03 -7.12
CA THR A 117 3.74 -5.88 -8.29
C THR A 117 3.32 -7.28 -7.86
N GLU A 118 4.09 -7.91 -6.96
CA GLU A 118 3.77 -9.23 -6.42
C GLU A 118 2.46 -9.23 -5.64
N PHE A 119 2.18 -8.15 -4.90
CA PHE A 119 0.89 -7.95 -4.24
C PHE A 119 -0.28 -7.99 -5.23
N VAL A 120 -0.18 -7.24 -6.33
CA VAL A 120 -1.22 -7.23 -7.38
C VAL A 120 -1.41 -8.61 -7.99
N LEU A 121 -0.31 -9.32 -8.29
CA LEU A 121 -0.37 -10.68 -8.84
C LEU A 121 -1.10 -11.65 -7.91
N ARG A 122 -0.74 -11.67 -6.63
CA ARG A 122 -1.37 -12.55 -5.62
C ARG A 122 -2.84 -12.21 -5.42
N ALA A 123 -3.16 -10.92 -5.32
CA ALA A 123 -4.55 -10.47 -5.17
C ALA A 123 -5.39 -10.89 -6.39
N ALA A 124 -4.88 -10.69 -7.61
CA ALA A 124 -5.57 -11.03 -8.85
C ALA A 124 -5.78 -12.55 -9.01
N LEU A 125 -4.76 -13.36 -8.73
CA LEU A 125 -4.86 -14.83 -8.80
C LEU A 125 -5.79 -15.43 -7.74
N THR A 126 -5.95 -14.74 -6.61
CA THR A 126 -6.83 -15.23 -5.55
C THR A 126 -8.28 -14.73 -5.77
N ALA A 127 -8.47 -13.60 -6.45
CA ALA A 127 -9.78 -13.05 -6.76
C ALA A 127 -10.38 -13.59 -8.08
N GLY A 128 -9.57 -14.15 -8.98
CA GLY A 128 -9.99 -14.66 -10.30
C GLY A 128 -8.83 -15.32 -11.05
N ASP A 129 -8.82 -15.20 -12.38
CA ASP A 129 -7.84 -15.88 -13.25
C ASP A 129 -6.49 -15.14 -13.37
N GLY A 130 -6.26 -14.10 -12.57
CA GLY A 130 -5.03 -13.30 -12.59
C GLY A 130 -5.15 -11.99 -13.38
N VAL A 131 -4.00 -11.41 -13.72
CA VAL A 131 -3.91 -10.12 -14.40
C VAL A 131 -4.16 -10.28 -15.90
N VAL A 132 -5.08 -9.48 -16.44
CA VAL A 132 -5.28 -9.36 -17.89
C VAL A 132 -4.25 -8.37 -18.46
N GLY A 133 -3.39 -8.85 -19.35
CA GLY A 133 -2.36 -8.01 -19.98
C GLY A 133 -1.13 -7.82 -19.09
N ALA A 134 -0.88 -6.59 -18.63
CA ALA A 134 0.33 -6.24 -17.89
C ALA A 134 0.04 -5.32 -16.70
N ILE A 135 0.88 -5.42 -15.67
CA ILE A 135 0.92 -4.47 -14.56
C ILE A 135 1.68 -3.22 -15.04
N HIS A 136 1.05 -2.06 -14.92
CA HIS A 136 1.67 -0.78 -15.26
C HIS A 136 2.20 -0.13 -13.97
N ALA A 137 3.51 0.08 -13.91
CA ALA A 137 4.17 0.78 -12.81
C ALA A 137 4.81 2.07 -13.32
N GLN A 138 4.55 3.18 -12.61
CA GLN A 138 5.15 4.48 -12.90
C GLN A 138 5.59 5.12 -11.59
N THR A 139 6.85 5.56 -11.54
CA THR A 139 7.41 6.34 -10.45
C THR A 139 7.72 7.75 -10.96
N THR A 140 7.46 8.76 -10.14
CA THR A 140 7.75 10.16 -10.50
C THR A 140 8.22 10.89 -9.25
N GLU A 141 9.40 11.49 -9.32
CA GLU A 141 9.92 12.36 -8.28
C GLU A 141 9.26 13.73 -8.34
N LEU A 142 8.81 14.23 -7.20
CA LEU A 142 8.23 15.56 -7.05
C LEU A 142 9.20 16.45 -6.30
N LYS A 143 9.54 17.62 -6.87
CA LYS A 143 10.44 18.60 -6.22
C LYS A 143 9.74 19.38 -5.11
N ASP A 144 8.46 19.68 -5.32
CA ASP A 144 7.60 20.43 -4.41
C ASP A 144 6.30 19.65 -4.17
N GLU A 145 5.62 19.93 -3.06
CA GLU A 145 4.26 19.43 -2.86
C GLU A 145 3.33 20.07 -3.92
N PRO A 146 2.54 19.27 -4.67
CA PRO A 146 1.64 19.80 -5.68
C PRO A 146 0.58 20.72 -5.03
N SER A 147 0.27 21.82 -5.70
CA SER A 147 -0.78 22.75 -5.27
C SER A 147 -2.15 22.05 -5.20
N GLY A 148 -2.93 22.32 -4.14
CA GLY A 148 -4.12 21.52 -3.81
C GLY A 148 -3.78 20.17 -3.18
N GLY A 149 -2.60 20.09 -2.54
CA GLY A 149 -1.97 18.90 -2.01
C GLY A 149 -2.93 17.91 -1.35
N ASP A 150 -2.84 16.68 -1.84
CA ASP A 150 -3.32 15.46 -1.21
C ASP A 150 -3.23 15.56 0.31
N THR A 151 -4.39 15.74 0.97
CA THR A 151 -4.47 16.07 2.40
C THR A 151 -3.53 15.17 3.17
N ALA A 152 -2.70 15.70 4.07
CA ALA A 152 -1.68 14.91 4.80
C ALA A 152 -2.24 13.68 5.54
N HIS A 153 -3.57 13.55 5.61
CA HIS A 153 -4.32 12.53 6.32
C HIS A 153 -5.31 11.72 5.44
N GLY A 154 -5.33 11.95 4.12
CA GLY A 154 -6.31 11.30 3.21
C GLY A 154 -5.73 10.16 2.38
N PRO A 155 -6.54 9.58 1.47
CA PRO A 155 -6.05 8.61 0.52
C PRO A 155 -5.22 9.28 -0.56
N THR A 156 -4.16 8.60 -0.99
CA THR A 156 -3.30 9.10 -2.06
C THR A 156 -4.02 9.21 -3.40
N PHE A 157 -5.15 8.54 -3.61
CA PHE A 157 -6.11 8.69 -4.72
C PHE A 157 -7.51 8.26 -4.29
N LEU A 158 -8.55 8.74 -4.98
CA LEU A 158 -9.90 8.22 -4.81
C LEU A 158 -10.17 7.15 -5.86
N ALA A 159 -10.47 5.93 -5.42
CA ALA A 159 -10.94 4.87 -6.29
C ALA A 159 -12.42 5.14 -6.62
N GLN A 160 -12.69 5.53 -7.86
CA GLN A 160 -14.04 5.86 -8.32
C GLN A 160 -14.35 5.06 -9.58
N GLY A 161 -15.41 4.26 -9.49
CA GLY A 161 -15.98 3.45 -10.56
C GLY A 161 -17.14 2.63 -10.00
N ASP A 162 -17.94 2.05 -10.91
CA ASP A 162 -19.14 1.28 -10.56
C ASP A 162 -18.83 -0.16 -10.12
#